data_AF-A0A382I9X5-F1
#
_entry.id   AF-A0A382I9X5-F1
#
_cell.length_a   1.000
_cell.length_b   1.000
_cell.length_c   1.000
_cell.angle_alpha   90.00
_cell.angle_beta   90.00
_cell.angle_gamma   90.00
#
_symmetry.space_group_name_H-M   'P 1'
#
loop_
_entity.id
_entity.type
_entity.pdbx_description
1 polymer ?
#
loop_
_entity_poly.entity_id
_entity_poly.type
_entity_poly.pdbx_seq_one_letter_code
_entity_poly.pdbx_strand_id
1 'polypeptide(L)'
;QDVVKKEYSNLNMPTKLMLESYAHGVNAFIRKSKVLPIEYQIIEEEPDIWNPWDSLAVFKGRHIMMGSFESKLWRARLLEVLGPEKTNILFPEHGLGNRQIIESNGAGLMNDDKLEILIKASKNIAGWSTELDAGSNNWVLAGEKTETGKPLLAGDPHRGLDTPNVYYQNHVACDQFDVIGLSFPGCPGFPHFGHNKKVAWCVTHAQADYQDIYLEKIKLNETTGRYEYNSKDEWVDLEIKEEEIKVKNDSSVFIKTAQTLNGPIIMDDIENGVGFSFKYSGLTGANKTLQSIQKMLNSNNINELDKAMGDWGSPCQNFLFADVDGDIGYLMRGKMPTRKMQNAWVPVPGWTDEFEWNGYIPFDQLPRKRNPRESYIATANNRIVGKDFPFYVGLFFSADHRINRIINNIESLNNASVEDMSDIHADIVSIPAADCIDMINKIKTTDSF
;
A
#
# COMPACT_ATOMS: atom_id res chain seq x y z
N GLN A 1 -1.42 -16.12 -9.93
CA GLN A 1 -2.74 -16.74 -9.66
C GLN A 1 -2.70 -17.68 -8.44
N ASP A 2 -1.64 -18.48 -8.29
CA ASP A 2 -1.55 -19.54 -7.26
C ASP A 2 -1.68 -19.03 -5.83
N VAL A 3 -1.10 -17.85 -5.53
CA VAL A 3 -1.21 -17.19 -4.23
C VAL A 3 -2.67 -16.94 -3.83
N VAL A 4 -3.49 -16.35 -4.70
CA VAL A 4 -4.87 -15.97 -4.35
C VAL A 4 -5.80 -17.18 -4.25
N LYS A 5 -5.53 -18.25 -5.01
CA LYS A 5 -6.24 -19.54 -4.88
C LYS A 5 -5.97 -20.17 -3.51
N LYS A 6 -4.71 -20.16 -3.05
CA LYS A 6 -4.31 -20.64 -1.72
C LYS A 6 -4.87 -19.75 -0.61
N GLU A 7 -4.89 -18.44 -0.80
CA GLU A 7 -5.52 -17.52 0.16
C GLU A 7 -7.02 -17.81 0.28
N TYR A 8 -7.71 -17.92 -0.86
CA TYR A 8 -9.13 -18.26 -0.91
C TYR A 8 -9.43 -19.55 -0.14
N SER A 9 -8.66 -20.62 -0.33
CA SER A 9 -8.87 -21.88 0.39
C SER A 9 -8.76 -21.74 1.92
N ASN A 10 -7.97 -20.78 2.40
CA ASN A 10 -7.73 -20.51 3.82
C ASN A 10 -8.73 -19.53 4.47
N LEU A 11 -9.65 -18.95 3.68
CA LEU A 11 -10.69 -18.06 4.21
C LEU A 11 -11.80 -18.84 4.94
N ASN A 12 -12.41 -18.17 5.92
CA ASN A 12 -13.59 -18.67 6.60
C ASN A 12 -14.81 -18.75 5.65
N MET A 13 -15.80 -19.56 6.01
CA MET A 13 -16.99 -19.81 5.18
C MET A 13 -17.78 -18.54 4.85
N PRO A 14 -18.06 -17.61 5.81
CA PRO A 14 -18.78 -16.38 5.49
C PRO A 14 -18.08 -15.51 4.44
N THR A 15 -16.74 -15.43 4.49
CA THR A 15 -15.97 -14.65 3.50
C THR A 15 -15.96 -15.33 2.14
N LYS A 16 -15.87 -16.67 2.08
CA LYS A 16 -16.01 -17.43 0.83
C LYS A 16 -17.37 -17.19 0.17
N LEU A 17 -18.45 -17.27 0.94
CA LEU A 17 -19.81 -17.02 0.45
C LEU A 17 -20.00 -15.59 -0.09
N MET A 18 -19.38 -14.59 0.56
CA MET A 18 -19.38 -13.21 0.07
C MET A 18 -18.70 -13.09 -1.30
N LEU A 19 -17.56 -13.76 -1.49
CA LEU A 19 -16.80 -13.75 -2.74
C LEU A 19 -17.49 -14.54 -3.86
N GLU A 20 -18.08 -15.68 -3.53
CA GLU A 20 -18.90 -16.48 -4.44
C GLU A 20 -20.13 -15.70 -4.91
N SER A 21 -20.80 -14.99 -4.00
CA SER A 21 -21.96 -14.16 -4.33
C SER A 21 -21.57 -13.01 -5.27
N TYR A 22 -20.42 -12.37 -5.03
CA TYR A 22 -19.87 -11.34 -5.92
C TYR A 22 -19.60 -11.90 -7.32
N ALA A 23 -18.89 -13.03 -7.39
CA ALA A 23 -18.58 -13.72 -8.64
C ALA A 23 -19.86 -14.12 -9.41
N HIS A 24 -20.89 -14.62 -8.72
CA HIS A 24 -22.18 -14.92 -9.33
C HIS A 24 -22.83 -13.68 -9.96
N GLY A 25 -22.78 -12.54 -9.28
CA GLY A 25 -23.29 -11.26 -9.80
C GLY A 25 -22.57 -10.82 -11.08
N VAL A 26 -21.23 -10.81 -11.07
CA VAL A 26 -20.41 -10.47 -12.24
C VAL A 26 -20.70 -11.41 -13.40
N ASN A 27 -20.72 -12.72 -13.15
CA ASN A 27 -20.97 -13.73 -14.18
C ASN A 27 -22.41 -13.71 -14.71
N ALA A 28 -23.38 -13.31 -13.88
CA ALA A 28 -24.74 -13.09 -14.34
C ALA A 28 -24.82 -11.90 -15.30
N PHE A 29 -24.05 -10.84 -15.06
CA PHE A 29 -23.92 -9.72 -15.99
C PHE A 29 -23.26 -10.16 -17.30
N ILE A 30 -22.10 -10.84 -17.23
CA ILE A 30 -21.38 -11.34 -18.42
C ILE A 30 -22.30 -12.18 -19.33
N ARG A 31 -23.05 -13.14 -18.76
CA ARG A 31 -23.93 -14.01 -19.55
C ARG A 31 -25.16 -13.32 -20.13
N LYS A 32 -25.65 -12.25 -19.52
CA LYS A 32 -26.93 -11.60 -19.90
C LYS A 32 -26.74 -10.32 -20.69
N SER A 33 -25.59 -9.66 -20.56
CA SER A 33 -25.36 -8.39 -21.22
C SER A 33 -25.27 -8.59 -22.73
N LYS A 34 -26.04 -7.81 -23.46
CA LYS A 34 -25.98 -7.77 -24.94
C LYS A 34 -24.94 -6.79 -25.45
N VAL A 35 -24.44 -5.91 -24.56
CA VAL A 35 -23.48 -4.87 -24.88
C VAL A 35 -22.35 -4.95 -23.86
N LEU A 36 -21.18 -5.37 -24.34
CA LEU A 36 -19.94 -5.35 -23.56
C LEU A 36 -19.29 -3.95 -23.66
N PRO A 37 -18.47 -3.56 -22.67
CA PRO A 37 -17.62 -2.37 -22.77
C PRO A 37 -16.88 -2.31 -24.11
N ILE A 38 -16.65 -1.10 -24.63
CA ILE A 38 -16.08 -0.89 -25.97
C ILE A 38 -14.71 -1.54 -26.11
N GLU A 39 -13.96 -1.66 -25.02
CA GLU A 39 -12.66 -2.31 -24.96
C GLU A 39 -12.73 -3.74 -25.49
N TYR A 40 -13.75 -4.51 -25.10
CA TYR A 40 -13.98 -5.88 -25.58
C TYR A 40 -14.31 -5.94 -27.07
N GLN A 41 -14.96 -4.90 -27.61
CA GLN A 41 -15.22 -4.80 -29.05
C GLN A 41 -13.94 -4.45 -29.82
N ILE A 42 -13.10 -3.55 -29.28
CA ILE A 42 -11.83 -3.15 -29.88
C ILE A 42 -10.85 -4.33 -29.92
N ILE A 43 -10.76 -5.09 -28.83
CA ILE A 43 -9.86 -6.26 -28.76
C ILE A 43 -10.50 -7.52 -29.35
N GLU A 44 -11.78 -7.48 -29.77
CA GLU A 44 -12.53 -8.60 -30.35
C GLU A 44 -12.50 -9.85 -29.45
N GLU A 45 -12.66 -9.66 -28.14
CA GLU A 45 -12.68 -10.73 -27.13
C GLU A 45 -13.92 -10.62 -26.25
N GLU A 46 -14.20 -11.69 -25.50
CA GLU A 46 -15.22 -11.70 -24.45
C GLU A 46 -14.59 -11.76 -23.06
N PRO A 47 -15.24 -11.21 -22.02
CA PRO A 47 -14.75 -11.33 -20.65
C PRO A 47 -14.75 -12.80 -20.19
N ASP A 48 -13.66 -13.21 -19.56
CA ASP A 48 -13.59 -14.48 -18.84
C ASP A 48 -14.59 -14.55 -17.68
N ILE A 49 -14.92 -15.77 -17.25
CA ILE A 49 -15.70 -15.97 -16.03
C ILE A 49 -14.94 -15.45 -14.81
N TRP A 50 -15.64 -14.69 -13.96
CA TRP A 50 -15.12 -14.24 -12.69
C TRP A 50 -15.17 -15.36 -11.66
N ASN A 51 -14.01 -15.73 -11.12
CA ASN A 51 -13.88 -16.68 -10.04
C ASN A 51 -13.89 -15.95 -8.68
N PRO A 52 -14.30 -16.61 -7.58
CA PRO A 52 -14.31 -15.99 -6.26
C PRO A 52 -12.94 -15.42 -5.82
N TRP A 53 -11.84 -16.05 -6.25
CA TRP A 53 -10.48 -15.58 -5.91
C TRP A 53 -10.00 -14.40 -6.75
N ASP A 54 -10.67 -14.04 -7.83
CA ASP A 54 -10.25 -12.91 -8.68
C ASP A 54 -10.40 -11.58 -7.92
N SER A 55 -11.35 -11.49 -6.99
CA SER A 55 -11.46 -10.35 -6.07
C SER A 55 -10.26 -10.19 -5.13
N LEU A 56 -9.62 -11.30 -4.74
CA LEU A 56 -8.36 -11.24 -3.97
C LEU A 56 -7.21 -10.74 -4.86
N ALA A 57 -7.20 -11.15 -6.14
CA ALA A 57 -6.19 -10.70 -7.10
C ALA A 57 -6.31 -9.20 -7.37
N VAL A 58 -7.52 -8.70 -7.62
CA VAL A 58 -7.80 -7.26 -7.77
C VAL A 58 -7.36 -6.49 -6.55
N PHE A 59 -7.77 -6.94 -5.36
CA PHE A 59 -7.39 -6.27 -4.11
C PHE A 59 -5.86 -6.26 -3.95
N LYS A 60 -5.18 -7.38 -4.17
CA LYS A 60 -3.72 -7.44 -4.03
C LYS A 60 -2.98 -6.59 -5.07
N GLY A 61 -3.38 -6.68 -6.34
CA GLY A 61 -2.78 -5.95 -7.46
C GLY A 61 -2.87 -4.43 -7.27
N ARG A 62 -4.02 -3.94 -6.77
CA ARG A 62 -4.20 -2.50 -6.47
C ARG A 62 -3.33 -1.98 -5.33
N HIS A 63 -2.81 -2.85 -4.46
CA HIS A 63 -2.13 -2.47 -3.22
C HIS A 63 -0.64 -2.85 -3.17
N ILE A 64 -0.13 -3.65 -4.10
CA ILE A 64 1.29 -4.05 -4.12
C ILE A 64 2.24 -2.85 -4.26
N MET A 65 1.83 -1.82 -5.01
CA MET A 65 2.60 -0.59 -5.24
C MET A 65 2.43 0.44 -4.12
N MET A 66 1.67 0.11 -3.06
CA MET A 66 1.46 1.01 -1.92
C MET A 66 2.51 0.79 -0.81
N GLY A 67 3.58 0.04 -1.06
CA GLY A 67 4.67 -0.11 -0.09
C GLY A 67 5.87 0.77 -0.43
N SER A 68 7.09 0.25 -0.27
CA SER A 68 8.33 1.06 -0.35
C SER A 68 9.48 0.42 -1.13
N PHE A 69 9.25 -0.74 -1.76
CA PHE A 69 10.32 -1.55 -2.34
C PHE A 69 11.04 -0.84 -3.49
N GLU A 70 10.32 -0.06 -4.30
CA GLU A 70 10.84 0.70 -5.44
C GLU A 70 11.89 1.70 -4.97
N SER A 71 11.62 2.35 -3.84
CA SER A 71 12.55 3.33 -3.26
C SER A 71 13.84 2.68 -2.76
N LYS A 72 13.81 1.40 -2.35
CA LYS A 72 15.01 0.64 -1.93
C LYS A 72 15.90 0.34 -3.13
N LEU A 73 15.31 -0.07 -4.25
CA LEU A 73 16.02 -0.30 -5.51
C LEU A 73 16.64 1.00 -6.03
N TRP A 74 15.89 2.09 -5.99
CA TRP A 74 16.39 3.39 -6.40
C TRP A 74 17.55 3.88 -5.51
N ARG A 75 17.44 3.73 -4.17
CA ARG A 75 18.55 4.06 -3.26
C ARG A 75 19.78 3.18 -3.48
N ALA A 76 19.59 1.90 -3.80
CA ALA A 76 20.71 1.02 -4.16
C ALA A 76 21.45 1.52 -5.40
N ARG A 77 20.71 1.96 -6.43
CA ARG A 77 21.30 2.59 -7.62
C ARG A 77 22.02 3.90 -7.29
N LEU A 78 21.44 4.76 -6.46
CA LEU A 78 22.13 5.99 -6.03
C LEU A 78 23.45 5.67 -5.31
N LEU A 79 23.43 4.68 -4.43
CA LEU A 79 24.61 4.25 -3.69
C LEU A 79 25.71 3.75 -4.63
N GLU A 80 25.35 2.99 -5.66
CA GLU A 80 26.25 2.52 -6.71
C GLU A 80 26.88 3.68 -7.50
N VAL A 81 26.06 4.64 -7.95
CA VAL A 81 26.50 5.72 -8.85
C VAL A 81 27.25 6.83 -8.11
N LEU A 82 26.77 7.22 -6.93
CA LEU A 82 27.27 8.39 -6.19
C LEU A 82 28.24 8.01 -5.08
N GLY A 83 28.24 6.74 -4.66
CA GLY A 83 28.92 6.29 -3.46
C GLY A 83 28.18 6.66 -2.17
N PRO A 84 28.60 6.10 -1.03
CA PRO A 84 27.91 6.23 0.26
C PRO A 84 27.87 7.66 0.78
N GLU A 85 28.96 8.42 0.63
CA GLU A 85 29.07 9.78 1.17
C GLU A 85 28.08 10.73 0.51
N LYS A 86 28.08 10.80 -0.83
CA LYS A 86 27.15 11.66 -1.58
C LYS A 86 25.71 11.22 -1.44
N THR A 87 25.45 9.91 -1.42
CA THR A 87 24.09 9.40 -1.19
C THR A 87 23.58 9.79 0.20
N ASN A 88 24.43 9.74 1.23
CA ASN A 88 24.08 10.14 2.58
C ASN A 88 23.71 11.64 2.67
N ILE A 89 24.38 12.51 1.91
CA ILE A 89 24.06 13.94 1.85
C ILE A 89 22.63 14.19 1.34
N LEU A 90 22.12 13.34 0.44
CA LEU A 90 20.76 13.46 -0.10
C LEU A 90 19.65 13.08 0.91
N PHE A 91 19.99 12.37 1.99
CA PHE A 91 19.02 11.91 3.00
C PHE A 91 19.47 12.26 4.44
N PRO A 92 19.71 13.55 4.75
CA PRO A 92 20.38 13.96 5.98
C PRO A 92 19.59 13.63 7.25
N GLU A 93 18.25 13.65 7.20
CA GLU A 93 17.39 13.36 8.35
C GLU A 93 17.31 11.87 8.71
N HIS A 94 17.70 11.00 7.77
CA HIS A 94 17.55 9.55 7.91
C HIS A 94 18.89 8.81 7.87
N GLY A 95 19.92 9.42 7.25
CA GLY A 95 21.34 9.10 7.34
C GLY A 95 21.73 7.64 7.04
N LEU A 96 22.45 7.40 5.96
CA LEU A 96 23.16 6.16 5.65
C LEU A 96 24.44 5.91 6.49
N GLY A 97 24.70 6.67 7.55
CA GLY A 97 25.97 6.65 8.31
C GLY A 97 26.58 5.26 8.50
N ASN A 98 27.67 4.96 7.78
CA ASN A 98 28.40 3.69 7.71
C ASN A 98 27.57 2.39 7.56
N ARG A 99 26.38 2.45 6.95
CA ARG A 99 25.52 1.27 6.70
C ARG A 99 25.80 0.67 5.32
N GLN A 100 27.04 0.23 5.08
CA GLN A 100 27.33 -0.65 3.95
C GLN A 100 26.96 -2.09 4.34
N ILE A 101 26.05 -2.71 3.60
CA ILE A 101 25.70 -4.13 3.75
C ILE A 101 26.29 -4.95 2.59
N ILE A 102 26.48 -4.29 1.45
CA ILE A 102 27.14 -4.85 0.27
C ILE A 102 28.44 -4.08 0.08
N GLU A 103 29.58 -4.75 0.23
CA GLU A 103 30.84 -4.25 -0.32
C GLU A 103 30.66 -4.14 -1.83
N SER A 104 30.83 -2.94 -2.39
CA SER A 104 30.74 -2.70 -3.83
C SER A 104 31.95 -3.31 -4.56
N ASN A 105 32.07 -4.63 -4.54
CA ASN A 105 33.14 -5.35 -5.24
C ASN A 105 32.75 -5.68 -6.70
N GLY A 106 31.88 -4.87 -7.32
CA GLY A 106 31.58 -4.88 -8.76
C GLY A 106 30.96 -6.17 -9.34
N ALA A 107 30.88 -7.26 -8.58
CA ALA A 107 30.33 -8.53 -9.03
C ALA A 107 28.82 -8.58 -8.74
N GLY A 108 28.01 -8.38 -9.79
CA GLY A 108 26.55 -8.53 -9.75
C GLY A 108 25.73 -7.25 -9.96
N LEU A 109 26.31 -6.23 -10.62
CA LEU A 109 25.62 -4.96 -10.86
C LEU A 109 24.40 -5.13 -11.77
N MET A 110 23.34 -4.39 -11.43
CA MET A 110 22.14 -4.21 -12.25
C MET A 110 22.55 -3.82 -13.66
N ASN A 111 22.30 -4.68 -14.66
CA ASN A 111 22.39 -4.24 -16.04
C ASN A 111 21.41 -3.07 -16.24
N ASP A 112 21.89 -1.98 -16.83
CA ASP A 112 21.13 -0.74 -17.06
C ASP A 112 19.77 -1.04 -17.71
N ASP A 113 19.72 -2.02 -18.61
CA ASP A 113 18.50 -2.46 -19.30
C ASP A 113 17.42 -2.99 -18.35
N LYS A 114 17.78 -3.78 -17.32
CA LYS A 114 16.80 -4.41 -16.40
C LYS A 114 16.28 -3.39 -15.38
N LEU A 115 17.14 -2.49 -14.91
CA LEU A 115 16.70 -1.37 -14.09
C LEU A 115 15.85 -0.40 -14.93
N GLU A 116 16.21 -0.15 -16.17
CA GLU A 116 15.42 0.68 -17.08
C GLU A 116 14.06 0.03 -17.37
N ILE A 117 14.00 -1.30 -17.54
CA ILE A 117 12.73 -2.04 -17.65
C ILE A 117 11.92 -1.92 -16.36
N LEU A 118 12.52 -2.03 -15.17
CA LEU A 118 11.80 -1.82 -13.92
C LEU A 118 11.37 -0.37 -13.73
N ILE A 119 12.19 0.61 -14.10
CA ILE A 119 11.86 2.02 -14.05
C ILE A 119 10.78 2.32 -15.08
N LYS A 120 10.80 1.71 -16.27
CA LYS A 120 9.75 1.81 -17.28
C LYS A 120 8.49 1.10 -16.84
N ALA A 121 8.56 -0.09 -16.26
CA ALA A 121 7.43 -0.82 -15.71
C ALA A 121 6.84 -0.05 -14.51
N SER A 122 7.69 0.47 -13.61
CA SER A 122 7.30 1.35 -12.52
C SER A 122 6.73 2.66 -13.05
N LYS A 123 7.27 3.27 -14.12
CA LYS A 123 6.72 4.46 -14.78
C LYS A 123 5.48 4.19 -15.63
N ASN A 124 5.26 2.96 -16.07
CA ASN A 124 4.07 2.54 -16.81
C ASN A 124 2.96 2.17 -15.82
N ILE A 125 3.30 1.51 -14.71
CA ILE A 125 2.39 1.25 -13.59
C ILE A 125 2.09 2.54 -12.82
N ALA A 126 3.09 3.39 -12.58
CA ALA A 126 2.92 4.78 -12.19
C ALA A 126 2.44 5.65 -13.36
N GLY A 127 2.40 5.14 -14.59
CA GLY A 127 1.81 5.81 -15.74
C GLY A 127 0.29 5.60 -15.76
N TRP A 128 -0.19 4.52 -15.13
CA TRP A 128 -1.58 4.34 -14.73
C TRP A 128 -1.93 5.21 -13.50
N SER A 129 -0.92 5.80 -12.87
CA SER A 129 -1.03 6.76 -11.77
C SER A 129 -0.33 8.05 -12.19
N THR A 130 -0.91 8.77 -13.16
CA THR A 130 -0.50 10.15 -13.52
C THR A 130 -0.76 11.15 -12.36
N GLU A 131 -0.52 10.74 -11.13
CA GLU A 131 -0.79 11.46 -9.90
C GLU A 131 0.39 12.42 -9.65
N LEU A 132 0.20 13.68 -10.06
CA LEU A 132 1.08 14.78 -9.69
C LEU A 132 1.02 15.08 -8.18
N ASP A 133 -0.04 14.62 -7.49
CA ASP A 133 -0.27 14.71 -6.04
C ASP A 133 -0.85 13.39 -5.50
N ALA A 134 -0.02 12.35 -5.42
CA ALA A 134 -0.40 11.09 -4.78
C ALA A 134 -0.48 11.27 -3.26
N GLY A 135 -1.61 10.88 -2.65
CA GLY A 135 -1.81 11.11 -1.22
C GLY A 135 -3.24 10.85 -0.75
N SER A 136 -3.53 11.32 0.44
CA SER A 136 -4.88 11.26 1.00
C SER A 136 -4.94 12.07 2.29
N ASN A 137 -6.10 12.61 2.60
CA ASN A 137 -6.42 13.23 3.88
C ASN A 137 -7.53 12.44 4.58
N ASN A 138 -7.51 12.41 5.90
CA ASN A 138 -8.70 12.16 6.68
C ASN A 138 -8.62 12.84 8.05
N TRP A 139 -9.77 13.12 8.62
CA TRP A 139 -9.87 13.60 9.99
C TRP A 139 -11.21 13.22 10.60
N VAL A 140 -11.23 13.20 11.93
CA VAL A 140 -12.40 12.94 12.74
C VAL A 140 -12.47 13.93 13.88
N LEU A 141 -13.64 14.54 14.10
CA LEU A 141 -13.96 15.39 15.24
C LEU A 141 -14.97 14.66 16.12
N ALA A 142 -14.74 14.64 17.43
CA ALA A 142 -15.70 14.14 18.41
C ALA A 142 -16.89 15.08 18.53
N GLY A 143 -18.03 14.56 18.99
CA GLY A 143 -19.29 15.30 19.05
C GLY A 143 -19.22 16.65 19.79
N GLU A 144 -18.38 16.77 20.82
CA GLU A 144 -18.18 18.01 21.58
C GLU A 144 -17.55 19.17 20.77
N LYS A 145 -16.99 18.88 19.59
CA LYS A 145 -16.48 19.89 18.65
C LYS A 145 -17.47 20.23 17.52
N THR A 146 -18.65 19.62 17.51
CA THR A 146 -19.59 19.68 16.38
C THR A 146 -20.91 20.31 16.79
N GLU A 147 -21.59 20.98 15.86
CA GLU A 147 -22.90 21.60 16.11
C GLU A 147 -23.99 20.59 16.51
N THR A 148 -23.89 19.35 16.03
CA THR A 148 -24.91 18.31 16.25
C THR A 148 -24.69 17.50 17.53
N GLY A 149 -23.52 17.63 18.15
CA GLY A 149 -23.08 16.74 19.23
C GLY A 149 -22.71 15.32 18.76
N LYS A 150 -22.63 15.06 17.44
CA LYS A 150 -22.26 13.77 16.84
C LYS A 150 -20.94 13.87 16.07
N PRO A 151 -20.11 12.80 16.05
CA PRO A 151 -18.84 12.87 15.36
C PRO A 151 -18.96 13.20 13.87
N LEU A 152 -18.02 14.00 13.37
CA LEU A 152 -17.82 14.24 11.94
C LEU A 152 -16.58 13.49 11.49
N LEU A 153 -16.71 12.65 10.47
CA LEU A 153 -15.61 11.91 9.85
C LEU A 153 -15.51 12.30 8.38
N ALA A 154 -14.34 12.80 7.99
CA ALA A 154 -14.05 13.23 6.63
C ALA A 154 -12.91 12.40 6.06
N GLY A 155 -13.05 11.98 4.80
CA GLY A 155 -12.05 11.17 4.09
C GLY A 155 -11.95 11.61 2.64
N ASP A 156 -10.72 11.80 2.18
CA ASP A 156 -10.40 12.40 0.88
C ASP A 156 -9.20 11.67 0.27
N PRO A 157 -9.45 10.59 -0.48
CA PRO A 157 -8.40 9.85 -1.17
C PRO A 157 -7.94 10.60 -2.43
N HIS A 158 -6.64 10.94 -2.51
CA HIS A 158 -6.06 11.52 -3.72
C HIS A 158 -5.57 10.40 -4.61
N ARG A 159 -6.42 10.00 -5.56
CA ARG A 159 -6.13 8.96 -6.54
C ARG A 159 -6.29 9.53 -7.94
N GLY A 160 -5.45 9.04 -8.84
CA GLY A 160 -5.47 9.41 -10.24
C GLY A 160 -6.81 9.07 -10.86
N LEU A 161 -7.22 9.90 -11.80
CA LEU A 161 -8.39 9.62 -12.64
C LEU A 161 -8.01 8.50 -13.61
N ASP A 162 -8.41 7.28 -13.28
CA ASP A 162 -8.08 6.06 -14.00
C ASP A 162 -9.34 5.40 -14.60
N THR A 163 -9.17 4.45 -15.51
CA THR A 163 -10.25 3.64 -16.11
C THR A 163 -9.97 2.13 -15.95
N PRO A 164 -10.78 1.40 -15.16
CA PRO A 164 -11.86 1.90 -14.31
C PRO A 164 -11.31 2.70 -13.13
N ASN A 165 -12.05 3.74 -12.74
CA ASN A 165 -11.69 4.56 -11.58
C ASN A 165 -11.54 3.66 -10.33
N VAL A 166 -10.62 4.05 -9.46
CA VAL A 166 -10.26 3.33 -8.23
C VAL A 166 -11.49 3.09 -7.35
N TYR A 167 -12.35 4.09 -7.19
CA TYR A 167 -13.54 4.00 -6.35
C TYR A 167 -14.83 4.15 -7.14
N TYR A 168 -15.82 3.37 -6.74
CA TYR A 168 -17.21 3.50 -7.15
C TYR A 168 -18.10 3.61 -5.91
N GLN A 169 -18.86 4.71 -5.80
CA GLN A 169 -19.79 4.89 -4.69
C GLN A 169 -21.03 4.02 -4.88
N ASN A 170 -21.40 3.27 -3.85
CA ASN A 170 -22.60 2.46 -3.86
C ASN A 170 -23.18 2.27 -2.46
N HIS A 171 -24.42 1.78 -2.44
CA HIS A 171 -25.19 1.40 -1.27
C HIS A 171 -25.52 -0.09 -1.38
N VAL A 172 -25.14 -0.87 -0.36
CA VAL A 172 -25.46 -2.29 -0.27
C VAL A 172 -26.16 -2.56 1.06
N ALA A 173 -27.37 -3.11 0.98
CA ALA A 173 -28.19 -3.40 2.15
C ALA A 173 -28.84 -4.79 2.07
N CYS A 174 -28.96 -5.43 3.24
CA CYS A 174 -29.73 -6.64 3.50
C CYS A 174 -30.20 -6.62 4.97
N ASP A 175 -30.87 -7.68 5.43
CA ASP A 175 -31.35 -7.77 6.82
C ASP A 175 -30.22 -7.68 7.87
N GLN A 176 -28.98 -8.00 7.49
CA GLN A 176 -27.84 -8.01 8.42
C GLN A 176 -27.05 -6.69 8.46
N PHE A 177 -26.97 -5.97 7.34
CA PHE A 177 -26.20 -4.73 7.26
C PHE A 177 -26.79 -3.77 6.22
N ASP A 178 -26.52 -2.48 6.41
CA ASP A 178 -26.93 -1.40 5.54
C ASP A 178 -25.75 -0.42 5.47
N VAL A 179 -25.03 -0.41 4.35
CA VAL A 179 -23.74 0.30 4.22
C VAL A 179 -23.69 1.11 2.93
N ILE A 180 -23.32 2.38 3.07
CA ILE A 180 -23.00 3.29 1.97
C ILE A 180 -21.50 3.59 2.03
N GLY A 181 -20.82 3.62 0.89
CA GLY A 181 -19.40 3.92 0.86
C GLY A 181 -18.80 3.87 -0.52
N LEU A 182 -17.46 3.76 -0.55
CA LEU A 182 -16.68 3.63 -1.77
C LEU A 182 -16.15 2.19 -1.90
N SER A 183 -16.63 1.49 -2.92
CA SER A 183 -16.18 0.15 -3.27
C SER A 183 -15.07 0.20 -4.32
N PHE A 184 -14.26 -0.86 -4.41
CA PHE A 184 -13.36 -1.07 -5.54
C PHE A 184 -14.06 -1.94 -6.58
N PRO A 185 -14.05 -1.56 -7.87
CA PRO A 185 -14.44 -2.48 -8.93
C PRO A 185 -13.62 -3.77 -8.83
N GLY A 186 -14.30 -4.91 -8.72
CA GLY A 186 -13.72 -6.24 -8.52
C GLY A 186 -13.59 -6.70 -7.06
N CYS A 187 -13.88 -5.88 -6.05
CA CYS A 187 -13.80 -6.27 -4.63
C CYS A 187 -15.15 -6.05 -3.92
N PRO A 188 -15.71 -7.06 -3.21
CA PRO A 188 -16.94 -6.86 -2.44
C PRO A 188 -16.71 -5.98 -1.21
N GLY A 189 -17.75 -5.21 -0.85
CA GLY A 189 -17.77 -4.38 0.35
C GLY A 189 -16.98 -3.07 0.22
N PHE A 190 -16.62 -2.52 1.38
CA PHE A 190 -16.16 -1.14 1.54
C PHE A 190 -14.86 -1.09 2.34
N PRO A 191 -13.74 -1.60 1.79
CA PRO A 191 -12.51 -1.77 2.53
C PRO A 191 -11.96 -0.47 3.11
N HIS A 192 -12.19 0.66 2.45
CA HIS A 192 -11.49 1.92 2.75
C HIS A 192 -12.40 3.01 3.28
N PHE A 193 -13.56 3.22 2.67
CA PHE A 193 -14.48 4.29 3.03
C PHE A 193 -15.90 3.75 3.08
N GLY A 194 -16.58 3.99 4.18
CA GLY A 194 -17.98 3.64 4.30
C GLY A 194 -18.54 3.97 5.67
N HIS A 195 -19.85 3.86 5.77
CA HIS A 195 -20.54 3.93 7.03
C HIS A 195 -21.79 3.06 6.99
N ASN A 196 -22.19 2.59 8.15
CA ASN A 196 -23.50 2.00 8.38
C ASN A 196 -24.30 2.91 9.35
N LYS A 197 -25.40 2.40 9.90
CA LYS A 197 -26.23 3.13 10.87
C LYS A 197 -25.51 3.49 12.18
N LYS A 198 -24.39 2.84 12.49
CA LYS A 198 -23.73 2.86 13.80
C LYS A 198 -22.31 3.40 13.77
N VAL A 199 -21.57 3.10 12.71
CA VAL A 199 -20.14 3.43 12.60
C VAL A 199 -19.81 3.98 11.22
N ALA A 200 -18.79 4.82 11.16
CA ALA A 200 -18.18 5.33 9.94
C ALA A 200 -16.67 5.10 9.96
N TRP A 201 -16.07 4.90 8.79
CA TRP A 201 -14.63 4.72 8.65
C TRP A 201 -14.09 5.30 7.35
N CYS A 202 -12.82 5.71 7.39
CA CYS A 202 -12.06 6.16 6.24
C CYS A 202 -10.57 5.86 6.43
N VAL A 203 -9.79 5.94 5.36
CA VAL A 203 -8.34 5.68 5.41
C VAL A 203 -7.49 6.74 4.73
N THR A 204 -6.27 6.90 5.21
CA THR A 204 -5.15 7.41 4.41
C THR A 204 -4.06 6.36 4.29
N HIS A 205 -3.18 6.53 3.31
CA HIS A 205 -1.96 5.72 3.21
C HIS A 205 -1.01 6.01 4.39
N ALA A 206 -0.45 4.95 5.00
CA ALA A 206 0.37 5.08 6.20
C ALA A 206 1.84 5.44 5.93
N GLN A 207 2.30 5.37 4.68
CA GLN A 207 3.73 5.42 4.29
C GLN A 207 4.62 4.47 5.09
N ALA A 208 4.01 3.36 5.54
CA ALA A 208 4.69 2.35 6.32
C ALA A 208 5.49 1.40 5.40
N ASP A 209 6.60 0.89 5.92
CA ASP A 209 7.52 0.01 5.20
C ASP A 209 7.29 -1.46 5.58
N TYR A 210 6.43 -2.13 4.82
CA TYR A 210 6.00 -3.53 5.00
C TYR A 210 6.43 -4.44 3.84
N GLN A 211 7.51 -4.07 3.14
CA GLN A 211 8.05 -4.78 1.98
C GLN A 211 9.56 -4.72 1.98
N ASP A 212 10.25 -5.78 1.58
CA ASP A 212 11.70 -5.81 1.44
C ASP A 212 12.12 -6.47 0.14
N ILE A 213 13.36 -6.15 -0.27
CA ILE A 213 14.03 -6.79 -1.38
C ILE A 213 15.24 -7.54 -0.83
N TYR A 214 15.40 -8.80 -1.24
CA TYR A 214 16.58 -9.59 -0.91
C TYR A 214 17.40 -9.84 -2.16
N LEU A 215 18.71 -9.63 -2.05
CA LEU A 215 19.69 -10.02 -3.05
C LEU A 215 20.00 -11.52 -2.86
N GLU A 216 19.67 -12.31 -3.85
CA GLU A 216 19.82 -13.75 -3.88
C GLU A 216 21.08 -14.13 -4.67
N LYS A 217 21.85 -15.09 -4.16
CA LYS A 217 22.94 -15.73 -4.91
C LYS A 217 22.38 -16.95 -5.62
N ILE A 218 22.60 -17.03 -6.92
CA ILE A 218 22.10 -18.08 -7.79
C ILE A 218 23.28 -18.77 -8.47
N LYS A 219 23.19 -20.06 -8.74
CA LYS A 219 24.16 -20.79 -9.57
C LYS A 219 23.47 -21.90 -10.35
N LEU A 220 24.10 -22.34 -11.43
CA LEU A 220 23.75 -23.59 -12.09
C LEU A 220 24.39 -24.76 -11.33
N ASN A 221 23.60 -25.77 -11.00
CA ASN A 221 24.14 -27.07 -10.61
C ASN A 221 24.43 -27.87 -11.88
N GLU A 222 25.70 -27.96 -12.25
CA GLU A 222 26.18 -28.67 -13.46
C GLU A 222 25.80 -30.17 -13.49
N THR A 223 25.51 -30.77 -12.33
CA THR A 223 25.12 -32.19 -12.25
C THR A 223 23.65 -32.39 -12.56
N THR A 224 22.77 -31.51 -12.06
CA THR A 224 21.32 -31.63 -12.23
C THR A 224 20.79 -30.81 -13.40
N GLY A 225 21.57 -29.85 -13.90
CA GLY A 225 21.15 -28.86 -14.89
C GLY A 225 20.12 -27.86 -14.35
N ARG A 226 19.94 -27.77 -13.03
CA ARG A 226 18.97 -26.88 -12.38
C ARG A 226 19.67 -25.69 -11.75
N TYR A 227 19.00 -24.55 -11.73
CA TYR A 227 19.45 -23.42 -10.95
C TYR A 227 19.14 -23.64 -9.47
N GLU A 228 20.06 -23.25 -8.61
CA GLU A 228 19.93 -23.26 -7.16
C GLU A 228 20.16 -21.85 -6.63
N TYR A 229 19.51 -21.49 -5.52
CA TYR A 229 19.82 -20.28 -4.76
C TYR A 229 20.41 -20.63 -3.40
N ASN A 230 21.26 -19.75 -2.88
CA ASN A 230 21.86 -19.95 -1.57
C ASN A 230 20.91 -19.49 -0.47
N SER A 231 20.62 -20.39 0.47
CA SER A 231 19.84 -20.13 1.68
C SER A 231 20.63 -20.67 2.87
N LYS A 232 21.24 -19.78 3.66
CA LYS A 232 22.00 -20.13 4.88
C LYS A 232 23.14 -21.11 4.59
N ASP A 233 23.94 -20.79 3.57
CA ASP A 233 25.06 -21.60 3.07
C ASP A 233 24.66 -22.94 2.42
N GLU A 234 23.37 -23.27 2.37
CA GLU A 234 22.84 -24.40 1.61
C GLU A 234 22.35 -23.95 0.23
N TRP A 235 22.55 -24.79 -0.78
CA TRP A 235 22.03 -24.54 -2.12
C TRP A 235 20.74 -25.31 -2.31
N VAL A 236 19.67 -24.58 -2.62
CA VAL A 236 18.30 -25.11 -2.74
C VAL A 236 17.84 -24.91 -4.17
N ASP A 237 17.20 -25.93 -4.77
CA ASP A 237 16.60 -25.85 -6.10
C ASP A 237 15.72 -24.59 -6.21
N LEU A 238 16.00 -23.78 -7.23
CA LEU A 238 15.20 -22.61 -7.58
C LEU A 238 13.95 -23.07 -8.31
N GLU A 239 12.77 -22.74 -7.77
CA GLU A 239 11.51 -23.03 -8.44
C GLU A 239 11.34 -22.06 -9.61
N ILE A 240 11.58 -22.55 -10.84
CA ILE A 240 11.37 -21.80 -12.07
C ILE A 240 10.12 -22.33 -12.77
N LYS A 241 9.20 -21.42 -13.09
CA LYS A 241 7.97 -21.71 -13.83
C LYS A 241 7.92 -20.84 -15.08
N GLU A 242 7.66 -21.47 -16.21
CA GLU A 242 7.40 -20.76 -17.46
C GLU A 242 5.89 -20.47 -17.58
N GLU A 243 5.53 -19.21 -17.77
CA GLU A 243 4.15 -18.78 -18.00
C GLU A 243 4.00 -18.26 -19.43
N GLU A 244 2.95 -18.71 -20.09
CA GLU A 244 2.59 -18.28 -21.44
C GLU A 244 1.68 -17.05 -21.38
N ILE A 245 2.08 -15.98 -22.05
CA ILE A 245 1.26 -14.80 -22.32
C ILE A 245 0.85 -14.84 -23.78
N LYS A 246 -0.45 -15.06 -24.04
CA LYS A 246 -1.00 -15.01 -25.39
C LYS A 246 -1.07 -13.55 -25.86
N VAL A 247 -0.56 -13.28 -27.05
CA VAL A 247 -0.56 -11.93 -27.65
C VAL A 247 -1.53 -11.92 -28.83
N LYS A 248 -2.45 -10.96 -28.84
CA LYS A 248 -3.41 -10.84 -29.94
C LYS A 248 -2.66 -10.63 -31.27
N ASN A 249 -2.98 -11.46 -32.26
CA ASN A 249 -2.40 -11.44 -33.61
C ASN A 249 -0.88 -11.64 -33.67
N ASP A 250 -0.26 -12.21 -32.63
CA ASP A 250 1.17 -12.49 -32.60
C ASP A 250 1.45 -13.82 -31.88
N SER A 251 2.72 -14.23 -31.85
CA SER A 251 3.16 -15.41 -31.12
C SER A 251 3.09 -15.18 -29.61
N SER A 252 2.75 -16.24 -28.87
CA SER A 252 2.80 -16.21 -27.41
C SER A 252 4.19 -15.82 -26.91
N VAL A 253 4.22 -14.98 -25.87
CA VAL A 253 5.43 -14.62 -25.15
C VAL A 253 5.53 -15.51 -23.92
N PHE A 254 6.67 -16.17 -23.74
CA PHE A 254 6.93 -16.99 -22.56
C PHE A 254 7.76 -16.18 -21.57
N ILE A 255 7.26 -16.04 -20.35
CA ILE A 255 7.99 -15.41 -19.25
C ILE A 255 8.43 -16.48 -18.26
N LYS A 256 9.67 -16.39 -17.80
CA LYS A 256 10.16 -17.21 -16.69
C LYS A 256 9.91 -16.46 -15.40
N THR A 257 9.29 -17.14 -14.45
CA THR A 257 9.11 -16.66 -13.09
C THR A 257 9.92 -17.57 -12.17
N ALA A 258 10.57 -17.00 -11.16
CA ALA A 258 11.36 -17.75 -10.21
C ALA A 258 10.99 -17.36 -8.78
N GLN A 259 11.14 -18.29 -7.84
CA GLN A 259 10.78 -18.05 -6.44
C GLN A 259 11.82 -18.62 -5.46
N THR A 260 12.16 -17.83 -4.45
CA THR A 260 12.97 -18.24 -3.29
C THR A 260 12.11 -18.31 -2.02
N LEU A 261 12.71 -18.72 -0.89
CA LEU A 261 12.06 -18.63 0.42
C LEU A 261 11.70 -17.19 0.82
N ASN A 262 12.39 -16.19 0.31
CA ASN A 262 12.11 -14.78 0.58
C ASN A 262 10.97 -14.22 -0.25
N GLY A 263 10.65 -14.83 -1.39
CA GLY A 263 9.51 -14.47 -2.23
C GLY A 263 9.80 -14.65 -3.72
N PRO A 264 8.87 -14.18 -4.58
CA PRO A 264 9.10 -14.18 -6.02
C PRO A 264 10.32 -13.30 -6.35
N ILE A 265 11.13 -13.77 -7.30
CA ILE A 265 12.18 -12.98 -7.93
C ILE A 265 11.51 -12.00 -8.90
N ILE A 266 11.71 -10.70 -8.67
CA ILE A 266 11.12 -9.61 -9.47
C ILE A 266 12.11 -8.96 -10.42
N MET A 267 13.40 -9.23 -10.22
CA MET A 267 14.47 -8.98 -11.18
C MET A 267 15.54 -10.03 -10.98
N ASP A 268 16.21 -10.42 -12.04
CA ASP A 268 17.33 -11.34 -11.93
C ASP A 268 18.35 -11.12 -13.01
N ASP A 269 19.50 -11.72 -12.81
CA ASP A 269 20.47 -12.09 -13.81
C ASP A 269 20.97 -13.50 -13.49
N ILE A 270 20.05 -14.48 -13.64
CA ILE A 270 20.26 -15.87 -13.22
C ILE A 270 21.56 -16.46 -13.81
N GLU A 271 21.86 -16.14 -15.07
CA GLU A 271 23.07 -16.61 -15.76
C GLU A 271 24.36 -16.08 -15.13
N ASN A 272 24.32 -14.85 -14.58
CA ASN A 272 25.43 -14.24 -13.84
C ASN A 272 25.30 -14.43 -12.32
N GLY A 273 24.37 -15.28 -11.88
CA GLY A 273 24.27 -15.78 -10.52
C GLY A 273 23.61 -14.83 -9.51
N VAL A 274 22.75 -13.92 -9.95
CA VAL A 274 22.10 -12.93 -9.06
C VAL A 274 20.59 -12.88 -9.25
N GLY A 275 19.84 -12.69 -8.17
CA GLY A 275 18.39 -12.42 -8.19
C GLY A 275 17.99 -11.37 -7.14
N PHE A 276 16.87 -10.70 -7.35
CA PHE A 276 16.24 -9.81 -6.38
C PHE A 276 14.84 -10.35 -6.06
N SER A 277 14.70 -10.99 -4.90
CA SER A 277 13.42 -11.50 -4.43
C SER A 277 12.66 -10.44 -3.64
N PHE A 278 11.33 -10.49 -3.71
CA PHE A 278 10.43 -9.52 -3.10
C PHE A 278 9.62 -10.15 -1.97
N LYS A 279 9.82 -9.65 -0.76
CA LYS A 279 9.10 -10.08 0.43
C LYS A 279 8.07 -9.02 0.82
N TYR A 280 6.81 -9.43 0.92
CA TYR A 280 5.69 -8.52 1.12
C TYR A 280 4.68 -9.12 2.10
N SER A 281 4.24 -8.35 3.11
CA SER A 281 3.24 -8.78 4.09
C SER A 281 1.93 -9.28 3.45
N GLY A 282 1.62 -8.82 2.24
CA GLY A 282 0.46 -9.27 1.47
C GLY A 282 0.65 -10.61 0.77
N LEU A 283 1.87 -11.14 0.67
CA LEU A 283 2.24 -12.44 0.10
C LEU A 283 2.64 -13.48 1.16
N THR A 284 2.91 -13.05 2.39
CA THR A 284 3.37 -13.92 3.48
C THR A 284 2.21 -14.47 4.32
N GLY A 285 2.29 -15.76 4.62
CA GLY A 285 1.28 -16.45 5.45
C GLY A 285 -0.12 -16.52 4.80
N ALA A 286 -1.13 -16.85 5.60
CA ALA A 286 -2.52 -16.79 5.15
C ALA A 286 -3.02 -15.34 5.24
N ASN A 287 -3.04 -14.62 4.12
CA ASN A 287 -3.66 -13.30 4.05
C ASN A 287 -5.19 -13.43 4.17
N LYS A 288 -5.75 -12.84 5.23
CA LYS A 288 -7.17 -12.92 5.58
C LYS A 288 -7.86 -11.55 5.53
N THR A 289 -7.29 -10.59 4.82
CA THR A 289 -7.76 -9.20 4.80
C THR A 289 -9.24 -9.08 4.45
N LEU A 290 -9.76 -9.87 3.51
CA LEU A 290 -11.17 -9.78 3.11
C LEU A 290 -12.14 -10.27 4.21
N GLN A 291 -11.67 -11.03 5.20
CA GLN A 291 -12.49 -11.37 6.38
C GLN A 291 -12.77 -10.14 7.23
N SER A 292 -11.81 -9.20 7.31
CA SER A 292 -12.01 -7.94 8.01
C SER A 292 -13.09 -7.10 7.36
N ILE A 293 -13.18 -7.09 6.02
CA ILE A 293 -14.22 -6.35 5.29
C ILE A 293 -15.60 -6.84 5.71
N GLN A 294 -15.83 -8.16 5.74
CA GLN A 294 -17.11 -8.74 6.17
C GLN A 294 -17.49 -8.32 7.61
N LYS A 295 -16.52 -8.29 8.53
CA LYS A 295 -16.72 -7.86 9.91
C LYS A 295 -17.05 -6.37 10.02
N MET A 296 -16.43 -5.53 9.19
CA MET A 296 -16.69 -4.08 9.16
C MET A 296 -18.15 -3.77 8.84
N LEU A 297 -18.75 -4.47 7.84
CA LEU A 297 -20.14 -4.22 7.43
C LEU A 297 -21.14 -4.35 8.60
N ASN A 298 -20.86 -5.25 9.54
CA ASN A 298 -21.74 -5.60 10.65
C ASN A 298 -21.35 -4.93 11.99
N SER A 299 -20.32 -4.08 12.00
CA SER A 299 -19.81 -3.48 13.24
C SER A 299 -20.78 -2.44 13.82
N ASN A 300 -20.99 -2.49 15.14
CA ASN A 300 -21.96 -1.65 15.86
C ASN A 300 -21.34 -0.53 16.70
N ASN A 301 -20.01 -0.51 16.84
CA ASN A 301 -19.26 0.48 17.59
C ASN A 301 -17.79 0.46 17.16
N ILE A 302 -17.02 1.47 17.58
CA ILE A 302 -15.59 1.57 17.25
C ILE A 302 -14.75 0.38 17.76
N ASN A 303 -15.14 -0.30 18.84
CA ASN A 303 -14.38 -1.43 19.38
C ASN A 303 -14.51 -2.67 18.48
N GLU A 304 -15.67 -2.87 17.87
CA GLU A 304 -15.89 -3.92 16.86
C GLU A 304 -15.10 -3.63 15.58
N LEU A 305 -15.07 -2.37 15.11
CA LEU A 305 -14.27 -1.98 13.95
C LEU A 305 -12.76 -2.22 14.15
N ASP A 306 -12.23 -1.90 15.33
CA ASP A 306 -10.83 -2.17 15.67
C ASP A 306 -10.54 -3.67 15.72
N LYS A 307 -11.34 -4.44 16.46
CA LYS A 307 -11.20 -5.90 16.50
C LYS A 307 -11.33 -6.55 15.13
N ALA A 308 -12.14 -5.99 14.24
CA ALA A 308 -12.27 -6.46 12.87
C ALA A 308 -10.94 -6.42 12.10
N MET A 309 -10.03 -5.50 12.46
CA MET A 309 -8.73 -5.33 11.81
C MET A 309 -7.69 -6.40 12.21
N GLY A 310 -8.00 -7.29 13.16
CA GLY A 310 -7.06 -8.35 13.57
C GLY A 310 -6.67 -9.33 12.44
N ASP A 311 -7.54 -9.51 11.44
CA ASP A 311 -7.26 -10.30 10.23
C ASP A 311 -6.69 -9.46 9.06
N TRP A 312 -6.58 -8.13 9.22
CA TRP A 312 -6.16 -7.21 8.17
C TRP A 312 -4.65 -7.32 7.94
N GLY A 313 -4.26 -7.93 6.83
CA GLY A 313 -2.86 -8.18 6.49
C GLY A 313 -2.19 -6.99 5.81
N SER A 314 -2.85 -6.42 4.80
CA SER A 314 -2.29 -5.39 3.93
C SER A 314 -3.41 -4.72 3.13
N PRO A 315 -3.28 -3.47 2.63
CA PRO A 315 -2.17 -2.51 2.83
C PRO A 315 -2.04 -2.03 4.28
N CYS A 316 -0.91 -1.39 4.59
CA CYS A 316 -0.78 -0.61 5.81
C CYS A 316 -1.38 0.79 5.60
N GLN A 317 -2.35 1.16 6.45
CA GLN A 317 -3.15 2.37 6.31
C GLN A 317 -3.47 2.98 7.66
N ASN A 318 -3.60 4.29 7.67
CA ASN A 318 -4.16 5.06 8.78
C ASN A 318 -5.68 4.91 8.74
N PHE A 319 -6.26 4.11 9.63
CA PHE A 319 -7.69 3.86 9.71
C PHE A 319 -8.30 4.78 10.77
N LEU A 320 -9.09 5.77 10.33
CA LEU A 320 -9.92 6.60 11.21
C LEU A 320 -11.35 6.10 11.19
N PHE A 321 -11.98 6.15 12.35
CA PHE A 321 -13.33 5.64 12.53
C PHE A 321 -14.02 6.30 13.72
N ALA A 322 -15.33 6.38 13.64
CA ALA A 322 -16.19 6.94 14.66
C ALA A 322 -17.49 6.14 14.78
N ASP A 323 -18.19 6.29 15.90
CA ASP A 323 -19.54 5.77 16.06
C ASP A 323 -20.55 6.83 16.50
N VAL A 324 -21.83 6.46 16.42
CA VAL A 324 -22.95 7.34 16.76
C VAL A 324 -23.06 7.65 18.26
N ASP A 325 -22.32 6.93 19.10
CA ASP A 325 -22.30 7.14 20.55
C ASP A 325 -21.30 8.24 20.97
N GLY A 326 -20.48 8.70 20.02
CA GLY A 326 -19.58 9.85 20.20
C GLY A 326 -18.11 9.47 20.21
N ASP A 327 -17.80 8.18 20.14
CA ASP A 327 -16.43 7.70 20.21
C ASP A 327 -15.70 7.85 18.88
N ILE A 328 -14.42 8.25 18.94
CA ILE A 328 -13.53 8.41 17.80
C ILE A 328 -12.24 7.61 18.00
N GLY A 329 -11.71 7.09 16.90
CA GLY A 329 -10.60 6.16 16.91
C GLY A 329 -9.66 6.28 15.73
N TYR A 330 -8.42 5.87 16.00
CA TYR A 330 -7.36 5.69 15.02
C TYR A 330 -6.65 4.37 15.25
N LEU A 331 -6.33 3.69 14.16
CA LEU A 331 -5.46 2.52 14.11
C LEU A 331 -4.61 2.56 12.84
N MET A 332 -3.29 2.43 12.96
CA MET A 332 -2.48 2.05 11.81
C MET A 332 -2.67 0.55 11.55
N ARG A 333 -3.60 0.19 10.68
CA ARG A 333 -3.92 -1.21 10.36
C ARG A 333 -2.90 -1.79 9.37
N GLY A 334 -2.74 -3.11 9.37
CA GLY A 334 -1.83 -3.86 8.49
C GLY A 334 -0.66 -4.50 9.24
N LYS A 335 -0.12 -5.56 8.65
CA LYS A 335 0.98 -6.34 9.23
C LYS A 335 2.32 -5.69 8.94
N MET A 336 2.92 -5.13 9.98
CA MET A 336 4.24 -4.51 9.95
C MET A 336 5.33 -5.48 10.40
N PRO A 337 6.28 -5.85 9.54
CA PRO A 337 7.31 -6.82 9.90
C PRO A 337 8.40 -6.18 10.76
N THR A 338 8.80 -6.89 11.80
CA THR A 338 9.93 -6.54 12.68
C THR A 338 11.21 -7.15 12.13
N ARG A 339 12.22 -6.32 11.88
CA ARG A 339 13.46 -6.71 11.18
C ARG A 339 14.58 -5.70 11.41
N LYS A 340 15.77 -5.98 10.88
CA LYS A 340 16.89 -5.04 10.96
C LYS A 340 16.62 -3.76 10.15
N MET A 341 17.10 -2.62 10.65
CA MET A 341 16.90 -1.31 10.02
C MET A 341 17.49 -1.25 8.61
N GLN A 342 18.52 -2.05 8.35
CA GLN A 342 19.13 -2.29 7.05
C GLN A 342 18.10 -2.56 5.94
N ASN A 343 17.10 -3.40 6.23
CA ASN A 343 16.04 -3.75 5.29
C ASN A 343 15.27 -2.53 4.79
N ALA A 344 15.18 -1.44 5.57
CA ALA A 344 14.47 -0.23 5.19
C ALA A 344 15.17 0.55 4.07
N TRP A 345 16.48 0.38 3.91
CA TRP A 345 17.29 1.26 3.08
C TRP A 345 17.50 0.73 1.67
N VAL A 346 17.97 -0.49 1.54
CA VAL A 346 18.44 -1.08 0.28
C VAL A 346 18.12 -2.56 0.25
N PRO A 347 18.26 -3.25 -0.89
CA PRO A 347 18.27 -4.70 -0.94
C PRO A 347 19.29 -5.28 0.05
N VAL A 348 18.90 -6.34 0.73
CA VAL A 348 19.71 -7.01 1.76
C VAL A 348 20.08 -8.42 1.33
N PRO A 349 21.21 -9.00 1.77
CA PRO A 349 21.55 -10.40 1.51
C PRO A 349 20.42 -11.38 1.84
N GLY A 350 20.02 -12.20 0.86
CA GLY A 350 19.04 -13.28 1.00
C GLY A 350 19.64 -14.62 1.42
N TRP A 351 20.96 -14.76 1.32
CA TRP A 351 21.69 -15.98 1.67
C TRP A 351 22.02 -16.11 3.17
N THR A 352 21.69 -15.11 3.99
CA THR A 352 21.88 -15.14 5.46
C THR A 352 20.54 -14.98 6.18
N ASP A 353 20.47 -15.42 7.43
CA ASP A 353 19.29 -15.20 8.28
C ASP A 353 19.28 -13.83 8.98
N GLU A 354 20.34 -13.04 8.77
CA GLU A 354 20.57 -11.76 9.46
C GLU A 354 19.44 -10.76 9.21
N PHE A 355 18.86 -10.78 8.01
CA PHE A 355 17.86 -9.83 7.53
C PHE A 355 16.45 -10.41 7.46
N GLU A 356 16.25 -11.58 8.05
CA GLU A 356 14.94 -12.22 8.11
C GLU A 356 13.93 -11.41 8.93
N TRP A 357 12.65 -11.58 8.58
CA TRP A 357 11.57 -11.01 9.37
C TRP A 357 11.41 -11.80 10.66
N ASN A 358 11.49 -11.12 11.80
CA ASN A 358 11.26 -11.70 13.12
C ASN A 358 9.80 -11.50 13.55
N GLY A 359 8.87 -11.98 12.75
CA GLY A 359 7.44 -11.81 12.94
C GLY A 359 6.94 -10.41 12.57
N TYR A 360 5.88 -9.97 13.25
CA TYR A 360 5.21 -8.69 13.02
C TYR A 360 5.03 -7.96 14.34
N ILE A 361 4.88 -6.63 14.28
CA ILE A 361 4.41 -5.84 15.42
C ILE A 361 3.08 -6.47 15.91
N PRO A 362 2.98 -6.84 17.20
CA PRO A 362 1.75 -7.38 17.76
C PRO A 362 0.57 -6.44 17.52
N PHE A 363 -0.61 -6.98 17.21
CA PHE A 363 -1.78 -6.19 16.82
C PHE A 363 -2.12 -5.12 17.87
N ASP A 364 -2.08 -5.48 19.14
CA ASP A 364 -2.31 -4.61 20.30
C ASP A 364 -1.27 -3.51 20.49
N GLN A 365 -0.09 -3.65 19.88
CA GLN A 365 1.01 -2.68 19.91
C GLN A 365 1.10 -1.81 18.65
N LEU A 366 0.23 -2.02 17.65
CA LEU A 366 0.14 -1.12 16.51
C LEU A 366 -0.25 0.30 16.95
N PRO A 367 0.29 1.36 16.28
CA PRO A 367 -0.06 2.74 16.57
C PRO A 367 -1.57 2.96 16.58
N ARG A 368 -2.07 3.52 17.68
CA ARG A 368 -3.50 3.69 17.93
C ARG A 368 -3.76 4.93 18.78
N LYS A 369 -4.95 5.52 18.64
CA LYS A 369 -5.41 6.64 19.45
C LYS A 369 -6.92 6.52 19.66
N ARG A 370 -7.40 6.81 20.87
CA ARG A 370 -8.80 6.68 21.29
C ARG A 370 -9.22 7.92 22.05
N ASN A 371 -10.37 8.49 21.69
CA ASN A 371 -11.02 9.61 22.39
C ASN A 371 -10.03 10.59 23.04
N PRO A 372 -9.13 11.19 22.23
CA PRO A 372 -8.07 11.99 22.78
C PRO A 372 -8.59 13.30 23.36
N ARG A 373 -7.79 13.92 24.23
CA ARG A 373 -8.14 15.19 24.90
C ARG A 373 -8.37 16.34 23.92
N GLU A 374 -7.71 16.30 22.76
CA GLU A 374 -7.91 17.31 21.71
C GLU A 374 -9.28 17.17 21.03
N SER A 375 -9.98 16.05 21.22
CA SER A 375 -11.28 15.73 20.62
C SER A 375 -11.28 15.66 19.09
N TYR A 376 -10.10 15.54 18.46
CA TYR A 376 -9.96 15.28 17.05
C TYR A 376 -8.75 14.39 16.76
N ILE A 377 -8.75 13.74 15.59
CA ILE A 377 -7.60 13.03 15.03
C ILE A 377 -7.56 13.34 13.54
N ALA A 378 -6.38 13.63 13.00
CA ALA A 378 -6.20 13.90 11.57
C ALA A 378 -4.95 13.18 11.05
N THR A 379 -4.98 12.77 9.78
CA THR A 379 -3.81 12.26 9.07
C THR A 379 -3.78 12.77 7.64
N ALA A 380 -2.59 13.09 7.16
CA ALA A 380 -2.34 13.54 5.79
C ALA A 380 -1.09 12.84 5.24
N ASN A 381 -0.99 11.52 5.48
CA ASN A 381 0.21 10.71 5.23
C ASN A 381 1.47 11.17 6.00
N ASN A 382 1.33 12.11 6.93
CA ASN A 382 2.40 12.57 7.79
C ASN A 382 2.93 11.45 8.70
N ARG A 383 4.08 11.70 9.33
CA ARG A 383 4.69 10.75 10.26
C ARG A 383 3.73 10.39 11.39
N ILE A 384 3.52 9.08 11.56
CA ILE A 384 2.52 8.52 12.50
C ILE A 384 3.03 8.48 13.94
N VAL A 385 4.31 8.15 14.11
CA VAL A 385 4.90 7.85 15.41
C VAL A 385 6.13 8.72 15.69
N GLY A 386 6.28 9.10 16.96
CA GLY A 386 7.46 9.81 17.46
C GLY A 386 8.66 8.89 17.69
N LYS A 387 9.80 9.49 18.08
CA LYS A 387 11.08 8.77 18.31
C LYS A 387 11.00 7.72 19.42
N ASP A 388 10.06 7.88 20.36
CA ASP A 388 9.90 6.98 21.51
C ASP A 388 9.04 5.74 21.20
N PHE A 389 8.47 5.65 19.99
CA PHE A 389 7.73 4.45 19.59
C PHE A 389 8.71 3.29 19.35
N PRO A 390 8.51 2.12 19.97
CA PRO A 390 9.53 1.07 20.04
C PRO A 390 9.76 0.32 18.72
N PHE A 391 8.93 0.54 17.71
CA PHE A 391 9.01 -0.16 16.42
C PHE A 391 9.28 0.79 15.26
N TYR A 392 10.05 0.30 14.30
CA TYR A 392 10.21 0.96 13.02
C TYR A 392 8.90 0.90 12.20
N VAL A 393 8.49 2.05 11.64
CA VAL A 393 7.30 2.15 10.79
C VAL A 393 7.68 2.49 9.35
N GLY A 394 8.46 3.54 9.13
CA GLY A 394 8.82 4.03 7.80
C GLY A 394 9.95 5.05 7.88
N LEU A 395 10.67 5.25 6.78
CA LEU A 395 11.69 6.32 6.68
C LEU A 395 11.01 7.62 6.26
N PHE A 396 10.37 7.60 5.10
CA PHE A 396 9.87 8.77 4.39
C PHE A 396 8.36 8.90 4.55
N PHE A 397 7.92 10.10 4.88
CA PHE A 397 6.52 10.49 5.02
C PHE A 397 6.30 11.80 4.25
N SER A 398 5.04 12.15 4.04
CA SER A 398 4.66 13.40 3.42
C SER A 398 5.05 14.56 4.33
N ALA A 399 5.45 15.67 3.75
CA ALA A 399 5.75 16.89 4.49
C ALA A 399 4.53 17.35 5.30
N ASP A 400 4.79 18.00 6.43
CA ASP A 400 3.75 18.33 7.41
C ASP A 400 2.81 19.47 6.97
N HIS A 401 2.99 20.04 5.77
CA HIS A 401 2.20 21.17 5.32
C HIS A 401 0.70 20.89 5.28
N ARG A 402 0.27 19.74 4.70
CA ARG A 402 -1.16 19.38 4.62
C ARG A 402 -1.77 19.15 6.00
N ILE A 403 -1.09 18.37 6.85
CA ILE A 403 -1.59 18.10 8.20
C ILE A 403 -1.68 19.38 9.03
N ASN A 404 -0.72 20.30 8.89
CA ASN A 404 -0.75 21.58 9.58
C ASN A 404 -1.90 22.48 9.09
N ARG A 405 -2.21 22.48 7.79
CA ARG A 405 -3.41 23.19 7.27
C ARG A 405 -4.70 22.60 7.83
N ILE A 406 -4.85 21.28 7.82
CA ILE A 406 -6.03 20.58 8.37
C ILE A 406 -6.19 20.90 9.86
N ILE A 407 -5.13 20.75 10.66
CA ILE A 407 -5.18 21.01 12.11
C ILE A 407 -5.52 22.47 12.39
N ASN A 408 -4.84 23.42 11.74
CA ASN A 408 -5.11 24.84 11.94
C ASN A 408 -6.56 25.22 11.62
N ASN A 409 -7.12 24.66 10.54
CA ASN A 409 -8.51 24.91 10.18
C ASN A 409 -9.46 24.27 11.22
N ILE A 410 -9.23 23.00 11.64
CA ILE A 410 -10.03 22.35 12.68
C ILE A 410 -10.00 23.13 14.00
N GLU A 411 -8.84 23.58 14.44
CA GLU A 411 -8.67 24.31 15.71
C GLU A 411 -9.26 25.73 15.67
N SER A 412 -9.46 26.29 14.48
CA SER A 412 -10.11 27.59 14.31
C SER A 412 -11.64 27.54 14.40
N LEU A 413 -12.23 26.35 14.30
CA LEU A 413 -13.68 26.16 14.32
C LEU A 413 -14.21 26.09 15.76
N ASN A 414 -15.37 26.70 15.98
CA ASN A 414 -16.18 26.51 17.18
C ASN A 414 -17.53 25.94 16.73
N ASN A 415 -17.87 24.72 17.16
CA ASN A 415 -19.05 23.96 16.71
C ASN A 415 -19.05 23.67 15.20
N ALA A 416 -18.16 22.79 14.75
CA ALA A 416 -18.03 22.41 13.35
C ALA A 416 -19.30 21.75 12.77
N SER A 417 -19.60 22.09 11.53
CA SER A 417 -20.67 21.58 10.67
C SER A 417 -20.13 20.68 9.55
N VAL A 418 -21.02 20.08 8.75
CA VAL A 418 -20.61 19.31 7.56
C VAL A 418 -20.01 20.23 6.49
N GLU A 419 -20.56 21.44 6.36
CA GLU A 419 -20.08 22.48 5.45
C GLU A 419 -18.64 22.87 5.78
N ASP A 420 -18.28 23.00 7.07
CA ASP A 420 -16.90 23.29 7.49
C ASP A 420 -15.92 22.18 7.05
N MET A 421 -16.35 20.92 7.01
CA MET A 421 -15.50 19.83 6.51
C MET A 421 -15.23 19.99 5.00
N SER A 422 -16.24 20.48 4.26
CA SER A 422 -16.10 20.78 2.83
C SER A 422 -15.15 21.96 2.60
N ASP A 423 -15.19 22.98 3.46
CA ASP A 423 -14.27 24.12 3.41
C ASP A 423 -12.82 23.70 3.70
N ILE A 424 -12.61 22.77 4.64
CA ILE A 424 -11.28 22.19 4.87
C ILE A 424 -10.79 21.40 3.64
N HIS A 425 -11.66 20.62 2.99
CA HIS A 425 -11.30 19.94 1.74
C HIS A 425 -10.94 20.92 0.61
N ALA A 426 -11.59 22.08 0.58
CA ALA A 426 -11.37 23.11 -0.43
C ALA A 426 -10.17 24.03 -0.13
N ASP A 427 -9.44 23.84 0.97
CA ASP A 427 -8.28 24.66 1.33
C ASP A 427 -7.13 24.48 0.33
N ILE A 428 -6.71 25.59 -0.29
CA ILE A 428 -5.65 25.63 -1.31
C ILE A 428 -4.41 26.43 -0.87
N VAL A 429 -4.28 26.72 0.43
CA VAL A 429 -3.19 27.55 0.94
C VAL A 429 -1.87 26.78 0.95
N SER A 430 -0.85 27.31 0.27
CA SER A 430 0.50 26.73 0.22
C SER A 430 1.43 27.34 1.27
N ILE A 431 1.72 26.59 2.33
CA ILE A 431 2.74 26.96 3.34
C ILE A 431 4.12 27.17 2.68
N PRO A 432 4.63 26.27 1.81
CA PRO A 432 5.91 26.50 1.12
C PRO A 432 5.95 27.78 0.28
N ALA A 433 4.83 28.17 -0.33
CA ALA A 433 4.78 29.41 -1.11
C ALA A 433 4.95 30.65 -0.20
N ALA A 434 4.33 30.64 0.98
CA ALA A 434 4.51 31.70 1.97
C ALA A 434 5.97 31.78 2.44
N ASP A 435 6.59 30.64 2.74
CA ASP A 435 8.01 30.58 3.13
C ASP A 435 8.93 31.11 2.02
N CYS A 436 8.67 30.74 0.76
CA CYS A 436 9.43 31.23 -0.39
C CYS A 436 9.29 32.74 -0.58
N ILE A 437 8.07 33.29 -0.45
CA ILE A 437 7.82 34.73 -0.53
C ILE A 437 8.60 35.46 0.57
N ASP A 438 8.55 34.95 1.80
CA ASP A 438 9.29 35.52 2.93
C ASP A 438 10.81 35.47 2.72
N MET A 439 11.33 34.41 2.11
CA MET A 439 12.74 34.30 1.73
C MET A 439 13.10 35.32 0.64
N ILE A 440 12.31 35.40 -0.43
CA ILE A 440 12.53 36.33 -1.55
C ILE A 440 12.52 37.79 -1.07
N ASN A 441 11.56 38.16 -0.22
CA ASN A 441 11.47 39.51 0.34
C ASN A 441 12.69 39.93 1.19
N LYS A 442 13.47 38.97 1.70
CA LYS A 442 14.71 39.23 2.44
C LYS A 442 15.93 39.39 1.54
N ILE A 443 15.85 38.99 0.27
CA ILE A 443 16.94 39.12 -0.69
C ILE A 443 17.01 40.58 -1.15
N LYS A 444 18.12 41.26 -0.83
CA LYS A 444 18.45 42.55 -1.44
C LYS A 444 19.21 42.29 -2.73
N THR A 445 18.61 42.62 -3.87
CA THR A 445 19.30 42.51 -5.17
C THR A 445 20.28 43.66 -5.33
N THR A 446 21.50 43.35 -5.78
CA THR A 446 22.52 44.35 -6.13
C THR A 446 22.48 44.75 -7.60
N ASP A 447 21.73 44.01 -8.42
CA ASP A 447 21.57 44.29 -9.84
C ASP A 447 20.53 45.40 -10.05
N SER A 448 20.89 46.39 -10.86
CA SER A 448 19.97 47.39 -11.40
C SER A 448 19.31 46.82 -12.66
N PHE A 449 18.03 46.50 -12.58
CA PHE A 449 17.19 46.12 -13.72
C PHE A 449 16.73 47.32 -14.53
#